data_AF-A0A090MQT3-F1
#
_entry.id   AF-A0A090MQT3-F1
#
_cell.length_a   1.000
_cell.length_b   1.000
_cell.length_c   1.000
_cell.angle_alpha   90.00
_cell.angle_beta   90.00
_cell.angle_gamma   90.00
#
_symmetry.space_group_name_H-M   'P 1'
#
loop_
_entity.id
_entity.type
_entity.pdbx_description
1 polymer ?
#
loop_
_entity_poly.entity_id
_entity_poly.type
_entity_poly.pdbx_seq_one_letter_code
_entity_poly.pdbx_strand_id
1 'polypeptide(L)'
;MARAITLEDVVDEGSLYFSATVRDEEGSPIGRPNGDGKPERLRIYKGHFEDHVAFDRDRHDRDWKNKRLLTEATYGWAITGHKSQGSQWENVIVWDDGLGRNDADRRRWLYTVITRAERGLVILA
;
A
#
# COMPACT_ATOMS: atom_id res chain seq x y z
N MET A 1 5.70 1.59 -8.83
CA MET A 1 4.42 2.24 -8.46
C MET A 1 3.78 1.41 -7.38
N ALA A 2 3.17 2.05 -6.38
CA ALA A 2 2.40 1.32 -5.37
C ALA A 2 1.03 0.98 -5.97
N ARG A 3 0.52 -0.21 -5.68
CA ARG A 3 -0.86 -0.61 -5.98
C ARG A 3 -1.58 -0.75 -4.65
N ALA A 4 -2.80 -0.22 -4.56
CA ALA A 4 -3.65 -0.50 -3.42
C ALA A 4 -4.07 -1.98 -3.49
N ILE A 5 -4.01 -2.64 -2.33
CA ILE A 5 -4.37 -4.04 -2.17
C ILE A 5 -5.20 -4.19 -0.91
N THR A 6 -6.12 -5.13 -0.94
CA THR A 6 -6.91 -5.53 0.23
C THR A 6 -6.37 -6.84 0.77
N LEU A 7 -6.16 -6.89 2.09
CA LEU A 7 -5.73 -8.09 2.80
C LEU A 7 -6.93 -8.68 3.54
N GLU A 8 -7.29 -9.92 3.23
CA GLU A 8 -8.39 -10.68 3.82
C GLU A 8 -7.88 -11.95 4.50
N ASP A 9 -8.66 -12.48 5.44
CA ASP A 9 -8.36 -13.73 6.16
C ASP A 9 -6.91 -13.79 6.69
N VAL A 10 -6.48 -12.73 7.38
CA VAL A 10 -5.11 -12.63 7.90
C VAL A 10 -4.89 -13.65 9.02
N VAL A 11 -3.84 -14.47 8.90
CA VAL A 11 -3.40 -15.41 9.94
C VAL A 11 -1.92 -15.20 10.23
N ASP A 12 -1.60 -15.03 11.50
CA ASP A 12 -0.23 -14.88 11.99
C ASP A 12 0.40 -16.28 12.17
N GLU A 13 1.20 -16.70 11.20
CA GLU A 13 1.73 -18.08 11.10
C GLU A 13 3.26 -18.15 11.26
N GLY A 14 3.96 -17.01 11.21
CA GLY A 14 5.43 -16.97 11.16
C GLY A 14 6.02 -15.88 12.05
N SER A 15 7.31 -16.01 12.35
CA SER A 15 8.03 -15.01 13.16
C SER A 15 8.25 -13.68 12.43
N LEU A 16 8.30 -13.69 11.09
CA LEU A 16 8.59 -12.51 10.26
C LEU A 16 7.49 -12.21 9.23
N TYR A 17 6.45 -13.02 9.17
CA TYR A 17 5.39 -12.89 8.19
C TYR A 17 4.05 -13.36 8.74
N PHE A 18 2.99 -12.82 8.16
CA PHE A 18 1.64 -13.39 8.26
C PHE A 18 1.19 -13.81 6.86
N SER A 19 0.19 -14.69 6.78
CA SER A 19 -0.43 -15.06 5.52
C SER A 19 -1.80 -14.41 5.37
N ALA A 20 -2.13 -13.99 4.15
CA ALA A 20 -3.41 -13.36 3.83
C ALA A 20 -3.84 -13.69 2.40
N THR A 21 -5.14 -13.71 2.17
CA THR A 21 -5.69 -13.61 0.81
C THR A 21 -5.55 -12.16 0.36
N VAL A 22 -4.96 -11.94 -0.81
CA VAL A 22 -4.72 -10.58 -1.31
C VAL A 22 -5.57 -10.32 -2.53
N ARG A 23 -6.23 -9.16 -2.58
CA ARG A 23 -6.98 -8.67 -3.74
C ARG A 23 -6.39 -7.37 -4.25
N ASP A 24 -6.46 -7.14 -5.55
CA ASP A 24 -6.14 -5.86 -6.15
C ASP A 24 -7.29 -4.85 -6.04
N GLU A 25 -7.10 -3.69 -6.66
CA GLU A 25 -8.04 -2.56 -6.68
C GLU A 25 -9.38 -2.92 -7.34
N GLU A 26 -9.40 -3.92 -8.22
CA GLU A 26 -10.60 -4.41 -8.92
C GLU A 26 -11.27 -5.58 -8.17
N GLY A 27 -10.72 -5.98 -7.03
CA GLY A 27 -11.19 -7.13 -6.24
C GLY A 27 -10.72 -8.48 -6.77
N SER A 28 -9.86 -8.51 -7.79
CA SER A 28 -9.31 -9.74 -8.35
C SER A 28 -8.26 -10.33 -7.39
N PRO A 29 -8.27 -11.65 -7.14
CA PRO A 29 -7.30 -12.27 -6.25
C PRO A 29 -5.89 -12.22 -6.86
N ILE A 30 -4.90 -11.88 -6.04
CA ILE A 30 -3.48 -11.88 -6.37
C ILE A 30 -2.86 -13.20 -5.90
N GLY A 31 -2.33 -13.97 -6.84
CA GLY A 31 -1.71 -15.27 -6.58
C GLY A 31 -2.17 -16.33 -7.59
N ARG A 32 -1.55 -17.49 -7.58
CA ARG A 32 -2.02 -18.63 -8.39
C ARG A 32 -3.21 -19.28 -7.67
N PRO A 33 -4.25 -19.73 -8.37
CA PRO A 33 -5.26 -20.56 -7.73
C PRO A 33 -4.61 -21.85 -7.20
N ASN A 34 -4.89 -22.21 -5.95
CA ASN A 34 -4.51 -23.53 -5.44
C ASN A 34 -5.31 -24.63 -6.16
N GLY A 35 -4.85 -25.88 -6.10
CA GLY A 35 -5.54 -27.04 -6.71
C GLY A 35 -6.99 -27.23 -6.25
N ASP A 36 -7.34 -26.68 -5.09
CA ASP A 36 -8.69 -26.69 -4.50
C ASP A 36 -9.59 -25.52 -4.97
N GLY A 37 -9.14 -24.71 -5.93
CA GLY A 37 -9.88 -23.55 -6.46
C GLY A 37 -9.92 -22.33 -5.53
N LYS A 38 -9.31 -22.40 -4.34
CA LYS A 38 -9.16 -21.26 -3.43
C LYS A 38 -8.01 -20.35 -3.87
N PRO A 39 -8.10 -19.02 -3.65
CA PRO A 39 -6.98 -18.12 -3.91
C PRO A 39 -5.78 -18.50 -3.03
N GLU A 40 -4.57 -18.45 -3.61
CA GLU A 40 -3.32 -18.64 -2.87
C GLU A 40 -3.18 -17.54 -1.80
N ARG A 41 -2.69 -17.94 -0.63
CA ARG A 41 -2.39 -17.02 0.46
C ARG A 41 -0.95 -16.55 0.31
N LEU A 42 -0.75 -15.24 0.25
CA LEU A 42 0.57 -14.66 0.13
C LEU A 42 1.20 -14.50 1.52
N ARG A 43 2.50 -14.75 1.62
CA ARG A 43 3.28 -14.47 2.83
C ARG A 43 3.74 -13.03 2.81
N ILE A 44 3.20 -12.21 3.72
CA ILE A 44 3.45 -10.78 3.77
C ILE A 44 4.41 -10.48 4.91
N TYR A 45 5.45 -9.71 4.62
CA TYR A 45 6.43 -9.30 5.63
C TYR A 45 5.78 -8.47 6.73
N LYS A 46 5.85 -8.99 7.95
CA LYS A 46 5.15 -8.45 9.12
C LYS A 46 5.84 -7.22 9.70
N GLY A 47 7.15 -7.09 9.51
CA GLY A 47 7.94 -6.01 10.11
C GLY A 47 7.42 -4.60 9.78
N HIS A 48 6.94 -4.37 8.55
CA HIS A 48 6.35 -3.08 8.13
C HIS A 48 5.10 -2.69 8.92
N PHE A 49 4.46 -3.66 9.59
CA PHE A 49 3.27 -3.47 10.38
C PHE A 49 3.57 -3.47 11.88
N GLU A 50 4.67 -4.06 12.35
CA GLU A 50 4.98 -4.18 13.79
C GLU A 50 5.68 -2.96 14.40
N ASP A 51 6.18 -2.05 13.59
CA ASP A 51 6.93 -0.89 14.10
C ASP A 51 6.10 0.01 15.03
N HIS A 52 4.77 -0.02 14.93
CA HIS A 52 3.88 0.69 15.87
C HIS A 52 3.71 -0.02 17.22
N VAL A 53 3.97 -1.33 17.29
CA VAL A 53 3.90 -2.15 18.52
C VAL A 53 5.24 -2.11 19.24
N ALA A 54 6.31 -2.38 18.52
CA ALA A 54 7.68 -2.42 19.03
C ALA A 54 8.63 -1.94 17.93
N PHE A 55 8.91 -0.64 17.96
CA PHE A 55 9.84 0.00 17.04
C PHE A 55 11.24 -0.59 17.19
N ASP A 56 11.81 -1.01 16.07
CA ASP A 56 13.16 -1.58 16.02
C ASP A 56 13.90 -0.99 14.81
N ARG A 57 14.87 -0.11 15.12
CA ARG A 57 15.65 0.61 14.11
C ARG A 57 16.47 -0.32 13.21
N ASP A 58 16.89 -1.47 13.73
CA ASP A 58 17.81 -2.38 13.03
C ASP A 58 17.06 -3.54 12.35
N ARG A 59 15.72 -3.59 12.47
CA ARG A 59 14.85 -4.63 11.89
C ARG A 59 15.08 -4.82 10.39
N HIS A 60 15.16 -3.72 9.64
CA HIS A 60 15.34 -3.76 8.19
C HIS A 60 16.63 -4.49 7.80
N ASP A 61 17.73 -4.17 8.46
CA ASP A 61 19.05 -4.70 8.16
C ASP A 61 19.28 -6.10 8.73
N ARG A 62 18.54 -6.48 9.78
CA ARG A 62 18.53 -7.86 10.29
C ARG A 62 17.73 -8.78 9.39
N ASP A 63 16.55 -8.36 8.96
CA ASP A 63 15.57 -9.23 8.32
C ASP A 63 15.71 -9.27 6.79
N TRP A 64 16.64 -8.48 6.21
CA TRP A 64 16.81 -8.29 4.76
C TRP A 64 16.84 -9.58 3.94
N LYS A 65 17.47 -10.66 4.44
CA LYS A 65 17.57 -11.94 3.73
C LYS A 65 16.20 -12.59 3.58
N ASN A 66 15.44 -12.64 4.67
CA ASN A 66 14.12 -13.25 4.70
C ASN A 66 13.09 -12.37 4.00
N LYS A 67 13.18 -11.05 4.19
CA LYS A 67 12.31 -10.06 3.56
C LYS A 67 12.28 -10.18 2.03
N ARG A 68 13.42 -10.49 1.39
CA ARG A 68 13.51 -10.71 -0.07
C ARG A 68 12.69 -11.88 -0.60
N LEU A 69 12.29 -12.81 0.27
CA LEU A 69 11.47 -13.97 -0.07
C LEU A 69 9.99 -13.78 0.28
N LEU A 70 9.62 -12.61 0.79
CA LEU A 70 8.28 -12.29 1.27
C LEU A 70 7.68 -11.17 0.42
N THR A 71 6.35 -11.14 0.36
CA THR A 71 5.62 -10.02 -0.25
C THR A 71 5.71 -8.81 0.68
N GLU A 72 6.11 -7.67 0.14
CA GLU A 72 6.12 -6.42 0.89
C GLU A 72 4.80 -5.67 0.74
N ALA A 73 4.16 -5.38 1.87
CA ALA A 73 3.02 -4.49 1.97
C ALA A 73 3.17 -3.62 3.23
N THR A 74 2.45 -2.50 3.28
CA THR A 74 2.37 -1.63 4.45
C THR A 74 0.99 -1.01 4.53
N TYR A 75 0.69 -0.28 5.59
CA TYR A 75 -0.56 0.44 5.74
C TYR A 75 -0.75 1.50 4.63
N GLY A 76 -1.97 1.58 4.10
CA GLY A 76 -2.36 2.47 3.00
C GLY A 76 -3.23 3.66 3.41
N TRP A 77 -3.30 4.02 4.70
CA TRP A 77 -4.20 5.08 5.21
C TRP A 77 -4.00 6.44 4.54
N ALA A 78 -2.75 6.78 4.24
CA ALA A 78 -2.37 7.96 3.49
C ALA A 78 -1.13 7.64 2.66
N ILE A 79 -1.07 8.18 1.44
CA ILE A 79 0.07 8.00 0.54
C ILE A 79 0.45 9.33 -0.08
N THR A 80 1.73 9.48 -0.41
CA THR A 80 2.21 10.65 -1.15
C THR A 80 1.64 10.64 -2.56
N GLY A 81 1.39 11.83 -3.14
CA GLY A 81 0.92 11.95 -4.53
C GLY A 81 1.85 11.32 -5.57
N HIS A 82 3.15 11.17 -5.28
CA HIS A 82 4.06 10.43 -6.15
C HIS A 82 3.79 8.92 -6.13
N LYS A 83 3.59 8.34 -4.94
CA LYS A 83 3.27 6.91 -4.78
C LYS A 83 1.90 6.53 -5.32
N SER A 84 0.96 7.48 -5.40
CA SER A 84 -0.39 7.25 -5.94
C SER A 84 -0.46 7.23 -7.47
N GLN A 85 0.64 7.56 -8.17
CA GLN A 85 0.65 7.56 -9.63
C GLN A 85 0.36 6.15 -10.16
N GLY A 86 -0.58 6.06 -11.12
CA GLY A 86 -0.97 4.80 -11.76
C GLY A 86 -2.13 4.05 -11.09
N SER A 87 -2.65 4.52 -9.96
CA SER A 87 -3.83 3.96 -9.26
C SER A 87 -4.98 4.96 -9.24
N GLN A 88 -6.21 4.50 -9.10
CA GLN A 88 -7.39 5.37 -8.95
C GLN A 88 -8.30 4.87 -7.83
N TRP A 89 -9.06 5.78 -7.23
CA TRP A 89 -10.01 5.47 -6.16
C TRP A 89 -11.32 6.21 -6.39
N GLU A 90 -12.42 5.60 -5.95
CA GLU A 90 -13.76 6.19 -6.08
C GLU A 90 -13.83 7.59 -5.46
N ASN A 91 -13.30 7.74 -4.24
CA ASN A 91 -13.26 9.00 -3.50
C ASN A 91 -11.84 9.28 -3.00
N VAL A 92 -11.35 10.51 -3.22
CA VAL A 92 -10.00 10.93 -2.79
C VAL A 92 -10.10 12.18 -1.93
N ILE A 93 -9.38 12.17 -0.80
CA ILE A 93 -9.12 13.35 0.01
C ILE A 93 -7.66 13.75 -0.22
N VAL A 94 -7.45 14.99 -0.67
CA VAL A 94 -6.12 15.59 -0.84
C VAL A 94 -5.87 16.53 0.33
N TRP A 95 -4.82 16.25 1.10
CA TRP A 95 -4.26 17.21 2.04
C TRP A 95 -3.17 18.02 1.32
N ASP A 96 -3.45 19.29 1.05
CA ASP A 96 -2.53 20.22 0.37
C ASP A 96 -1.89 21.15 1.39
N ASP A 97 -0.63 20.85 1.72
CA ASP A 97 0.20 21.65 2.62
C ASP A 97 1.02 22.73 1.89
N GLY A 98 0.71 22.99 0.62
CA GLY A 98 1.43 23.96 -0.21
C GLY A 98 2.67 23.38 -0.90
N LEU A 99 2.75 22.07 -1.11
CA LEU A 99 3.88 21.41 -1.76
C LEU A 99 4.20 21.95 -3.16
N GLY A 100 5.42 22.46 -3.36
CA GLY A 100 5.95 22.93 -4.64
C GLY A 100 6.94 24.08 -4.48
N ARG A 101 7.99 24.16 -5.30
CA ARG A 101 8.97 25.27 -5.22
C ARG A 101 8.43 26.57 -5.80
N ASN A 102 7.48 26.45 -6.72
CA ASN A 102 6.78 27.54 -7.36
C ASN A 102 5.34 27.09 -7.69
N ASP A 103 4.52 28.02 -8.14
CA ASP A 103 3.12 27.78 -8.49
C ASP A 103 2.94 26.74 -9.60
N ALA A 104 3.85 26.67 -10.59
CA ALA A 104 3.79 25.65 -11.64
C ALA A 104 4.04 24.23 -11.10
N ASP A 105 4.97 24.08 -10.16
CA ASP A 105 5.25 22.80 -9.49
C ASP A 105 4.05 22.32 -8.68
N ARG A 106 3.44 23.23 -7.91
CA ARG A 106 2.24 22.92 -7.12
C ARG A 106 1.08 22.52 -8.03
N ARG A 107 0.86 23.21 -9.15
CA ARG A 107 -0.17 22.84 -10.14
C ARG A 107 0.06 21.45 -10.75
N ARG A 108 1.30 21.08 -11.05
CA ARG A 108 1.65 19.73 -11.56
C ARG A 108 1.39 18.66 -10.52
N TRP A 109 1.72 18.94 -9.26
CA TRP A 109 1.42 18.03 -8.16
C TRP A 109 -0.10 17.88 -7.94
N LEU A 110 -0.84 19.01 -7.88
CA LEU A 110 -2.29 19.02 -7.78
C LEU A 110 -2.95 18.23 -8.92
N TYR A 111 -2.53 18.44 -10.16
CA TYR A 111 -3.01 17.65 -11.30
C TYR A 111 -2.81 16.13 -11.08
N THR A 112 -1.65 15.74 -10.56
CA THR A 112 -1.34 14.33 -10.29
C THR A 112 -2.30 13.73 -9.27
N VAL A 113 -2.57 14.43 -8.16
CA VAL A 113 -3.42 13.93 -7.07
C VAL A 113 -4.92 14.04 -7.38
N ILE A 114 -5.35 15.11 -8.05
CA ILE A 114 -6.76 15.33 -8.46
C ILE A 114 -7.22 14.21 -9.39
N THR A 115 -6.39 13.82 -10.36
CA THR A 115 -6.74 12.78 -11.35
C THR A 115 -6.79 11.36 -10.77
N ARG A 116 -6.51 11.19 -9.46
CA ARG A 116 -6.68 9.90 -8.78
C ARG A 116 -8.14 9.65 -8.37
N ALA A 117 -8.96 10.69 -8.30
CA ALA A 117 -10.38 10.58 -7.97
C ALA A 117 -11.19 10.15 -9.20
N GLU A 118 -12.03 9.13 -9.05
CA GLU A 118 -12.97 8.70 -10.10
C GLU A 118 -14.34 9.36 -9.96
N ARG A 119 -14.82 9.60 -8.73
CA ARG A 119 -16.14 10.18 -8.46
C ARG A 119 -16.09 11.37 -7.53
N GLY A 120 -15.52 11.21 -6.33
CA GLY A 120 -15.50 12.24 -5.30
C GLY A 120 -14.10 12.78 -5.01
N LEU A 121 -13.99 14.09 -4.87
CA LEU A 121 -12.74 14.77 -4.51
C LEU A 121 -13.01 15.82 -3.43
N VAL A 122 -12.23 15.77 -2.36
CA VAL A 122 -12.15 16.82 -1.34
C VAL A 122 -10.70 17.28 -1.25
N ILE A 123 -10.47 18.60 -1.28
CA ILE A 123 -9.16 19.20 -1.05
C ILE A 123 -9.22 19.98 0.26
N LEU A 124 -8.32 19.64 1.18
CA LEU A 124 -8.07 20.36 2.42
C LEU A 124 -6.81 21.20 2.21
N ALA A 125 -6.95 22.53 2.28
CA ALA A 125 -5.90 23.50 2.01
C ALA A 125 -5.91 24.60 3.08
#